data_AF-A0A6A5AXJ9-F1
#
_entry.id   AF-A0A6A5AXJ9-F1
#
_cell.length_a   1.000
_cell.length_b   1.000
_cell.length_c   1.000
_cell.angle_alpha   90.00
_cell.angle_beta   90.00
_cell.angle_gamma   90.00
#
_symmetry.space_group_name_H-M   'P 1'
#
loop_
_entity.id
_entity.type
_entity.pdbx_description
1 polymer ?
#
loop_
_entity_poly.entity_id
_entity_poly.type
_entity_poly.pdbx_seq_one_letter_code
_entity_poly.pdbx_strand_id
1 'polypeptide(L)'
;MAHNEVYIVLDYKMKLDPMYPRESTIQHYGKRGISWHGACVIYKDSQSTHNMRYMDHLIHNDNRQDPGSVLALMELILLQVKTEFPTTAMASFQSDNASTYQNQFLPLYLKDISM
;
A
#
# COMPACT_ATOMS: atom_id res chain seq x y z
N MET A 1 -12.89 23.19 -1.43
CA MET A 1 -12.04 22.06 -1.88
C MET A 1 -11.32 21.56 -0.66
N ALA A 2 -11.78 20.49 -0.03
CA ALA A 2 -11.13 19.97 1.16
C ALA A 2 -10.57 18.62 0.75
N HIS A 3 -9.29 18.58 0.40
CA HIS A 3 -8.42 17.41 0.48
C HIS A 3 -7.02 17.95 0.79
N ASN A 4 -6.87 18.71 1.88
CA ASN A 4 -5.55 19.23 2.28
C ASN A 4 -4.69 18.12 2.88
N GLU A 5 -5.34 17.14 3.50
CA GLU A 5 -4.71 16.07 4.25
C GLU A 5 -5.36 14.74 3.88
N VAL A 6 -4.53 13.72 3.71
CA VAL A 6 -4.97 12.33 3.51
C VAL A 6 -4.29 11.41 4.52
N TYR A 7 -5.00 10.36 4.89
CA TYR A 7 -4.52 9.34 5.80
C TYR A 7 -4.57 7.98 5.11
N ILE A 8 -3.44 7.30 5.03
CA ILE A 8 -3.23 6.14 4.18
C ILE A 8 -2.93 4.92 5.05
N VAL A 9 -3.82 3.93 5.00
CA VAL A 9 -3.62 2.64 5.67
C VAL A 9 -3.04 1.64 4.67
N LEU A 10 -1.91 1.03 5.01
CA LEU A 10 -1.16 0.10 4.17
C LEU A 10 -1.25 -1.31 4.75
N ASP A 11 -1.44 -2.30 3.88
CA ASP A 11 -1.43 -3.71 4.27
C ASP A 11 -1.05 -4.61 3.10
N TYR A 12 -0.28 -5.66 3.40
CA TYR A 12 -0.10 -6.75 2.45
C TYR A 12 -1.28 -7.71 2.57
N LYS A 13 -2.04 -7.84 1.48
CA LYS A 13 -3.15 -8.79 1.44
C LYS A 13 -2.65 -10.22 1.40
N MET A 14 -3.52 -11.16 1.77
CA MET A 14 -3.29 -12.57 1.48
C MET A 14 -3.00 -12.76 -0.01
N LYS A 15 -2.00 -13.59 -0.31
CA LYS A 15 -1.59 -13.85 -1.70
C LYS A 15 -2.75 -14.48 -2.47
N LEU A 16 -2.90 -14.07 -3.74
CA LEU A 16 -3.83 -14.76 -4.63
C LEU A 16 -3.18 -16.08 -5.04
N ASP A 17 -3.75 -17.19 -4.57
CA ASP A 17 -3.33 -18.52 -4.95
C ASP A 17 -4.13 -19.02 -6.16
N PRO A 18 -3.48 -19.63 -7.17
CA PRO A 18 -4.18 -20.33 -8.23
C PRO A 18 -4.99 -21.49 -7.64
N MET A 19 -6.30 -21.49 -7.88
CA MET A 19 -7.21 -22.52 -7.36
C MET A 19 -7.02 -23.83 -8.15
N TYR A 20 -6.25 -24.77 -7.60
CA TYR A 20 -6.13 -26.12 -8.15
C TYR A 20 -7.08 -27.09 -7.43
N PRO A 21 -7.75 -28.04 -8.12
CA PRO A 21 -8.89 -28.76 -7.53
C PRO A 21 -8.55 -29.76 -6.42
N ARG A 22 -7.27 -30.10 -6.16
CA ARG A 22 -6.87 -31.16 -5.21
C ARG A 22 -5.40 -31.01 -4.76
N GLU A 23 -5.12 -30.30 -3.68
CA GLU A 23 -3.76 -30.28 -3.10
C GLU A 23 -3.76 -30.37 -1.56
N SER A 24 -2.85 -31.18 -1.02
CA SER A 24 -2.73 -31.46 0.40
C SER A 24 -1.91 -30.40 1.13
N THR A 25 -2.25 -30.09 2.39
CA THR A 25 -1.66 -29.03 3.26
C THR A 25 -0.12 -28.95 3.25
N ILE A 26 0.57 -30.08 3.05
CA ILE A 26 2.04 -30.15 2.98
C ILE A 26 2.60 -29.54 1.68
N GLN A 27 1.83 -29.54 0.60
CA GLN A 27 2.17 -28.91 -0.68
C GLN A 27 1.94 -27.38 -0.69
N HIS A 28 1.40 -26.80 0.40
CA HIS A 28 1.10 -25.36 0.51
C HIS A 28 2.28 -24.54 1.05
N TYR A 29 3.24 -25.14 1.75
CA TYR A 29 4.37 -24.42 2.35
C TYR A 29 5.37 -23.99 1.25
N GLY A 30 5.29 -22.72 0.83
CA GLY A 30 6.24 -22.11 -0.13
C GLY A 30 5.71 -21.85 -1.54
N LYS A 31 4.39 -21.94 -1.80
CA LYS A 31 3.84 -21.66 -3.14
C LYS A 31 3.85 -20.17 -3.51
N ARG A 32 4.16 -19.92 -4.79
CA ARG A 32 4.35 -18.61 -5.43
C ARG A 32 3.00 -17.95 -5.79
N GLY A 33 2.17 -17.66 -4.80
CA GLY A 33 1.02 -16.78 -5.01
C GLY A 33 1.49 -15.38 -5.43
N ILE A 34 0.66 -14.65 -6.19
CA ILE A 34 0.97 -13.27 -6.57
C ILE A 34 0.89 -12.41 -5.30
N SER A 35 1.85 -11.50 -5.08
CA SER A 35 1.87 -10.58 -3.94
C SER A 35 1.08 -9.31 -4.26
N TRP A 36 0.20 -8.90 -3.34
CA TRP A 36 -0.74 -7.80 -3.57
C TRP A 36 -0.65 -6.87 -2.37
N HIS A 37 -0.54 -5.58 -2.63
CA HIS A 37 -0.44 -4.57 -1.59
C HIS A 37 -1.62 -3.60 -1.69
N GLY A 38 -2.37 -3.48 -0.59
CA GLY A 38 -3.51 -2.59 -0.49
C GLY A 38 -3.15 -1.28 0.19
N ALA A 39 -3.68 -0.18 -0.34
CA ALA A 39 -3.68 1.11 0.32
C ALA A 39 -5.10 1.66 0.39
N CYS A 40 -5.55 1.99 1.60
CA CYS A 40 -6.82 2.68 1.83
C CYS A 40 -6.53 4.15 2.14
N VAL A 41 -6.84 5.03 1.19
CA VAL A 41 -6.71 6.48 1.33
C VAL A 41 -8.00 7.03 1.93
N ILE A 42 -7.93 7.52 3.15
CA ILE A 42 -9.01 8.17 3.87
C ILE A 42 -8.83 9.68 3.74
N TYR A 43 -9.87 10.37 3.30
CA TYR A 43 -9.85 11.82 3.10
C TYR A 43 -11.19 12.43 3.51
N LYS A 44 -11.18 13.72 3.85
CA LYS A 44 -12.42 14.49 3.99
C LYS A 44 -12.77 15.12 2.65
N ASP A 45 -14.05 15.25 2.31
CA ASP A 45 -14.51 16.02 1.15
C ASP A 45 -14.85 17.47 1.52
N SER A 46 -15.30 18.27 0.55
CA SER A 46 -15.70 19.66 0.77
C SER A 46 -16.82 19.86 1.79
N GLN A 47 -17.59 18.81 2.10
CA GLN A 47 -18.65 18.82 3.10
C GLN A 47 -18.16 18.31 4.47
N SER A 48 -16.86 18.09 4.63
CA SER A 48 -16.22 17.50 5.81
C SER A 48 -16.65 16.07 6.11
N THR A 49 -17.16 15.34 5.10
CA THR A 49 -17.51 13.93 5.22
C THR A 49 -16.27 13.08 4.95
N HIS A 50 -16.05 12.04 5.77
CA HIS A 50 -14.97 11.09 5.57
C HIS A 50 -15.32 10.13 4.44
N ASN A 51 -14.43 10.02 3.47
CA ASN A 51 -14.52 9.14 2.32
C ASN A 51 -13.28 8.25 2.26
N MET A 52 -13.40 7.14 1.54
CA MET A 52 -12.34 6.14 1.40
C MET A 52 -12.13 5.82 -0.07
N ARG A 53 -10.86 5.73 -0.47
CA ARG A 53 -10.42 5.28 -1.79
C ARG A 53 -9.44 4.14 -1.63
N TYR A 54 -9.81 2.96 -2.14
CA TYR A 54 -8.94 1.80 -2.16
C TYR A 54 -8.08 1.77 -3.42
N MET A 55 -6.79 1.47 -3.24
CA MET A 55 -5.79 1.26 -4.29
C MET A 55 -5.13 -0.09 -4.06
N ASP A 56 -5.33 -1.03 -4.98
CA ASP A 56 -4.76 -2.37 -4.91
C ASP A 56 -3.66 -2.53 -5.97
N HIS A 57 -2.47 -2.91 -5.54
CA HIS A 57 -1.29 -3.03 -6.38
C HIS A 57 -0.91 -4.50 -6.53
N LEU A 58 -0.95 -4.98 -7.77
CA LEU A 58 -0.50 -6.32 -8.14
C LEU A 58 1.00 -6.30 -8.37
N ILE A 59 1.76 -7.06 -7.58
CA ILE A 59 3.21 -7.10 -7.72
C ILE A 59 3.58 -8.33 -8.54
N HIS A 60 3.92 -8.10 -9.81
CA HIS A 60 4.30 -9.15 -10.73
C HIS A 60 5.75 -9.58 -10.52
N ASN A 61 6.03 -10.88 -10.65
CA ASN A 61 7.36 -11.48 -10.46
C ASN A 61 8.01 -11.21 -9.11
N ASP A 62 7.24 -10.81 -8.10
CA ASP A 62 7.70 -10.62 -6.74
C ASP A 62 6.93 -11.53 -5.78
N ASN A 63 7.67 -12.35 -5.04
CA ASN A 63 7.14 -13.18 -3.98
C ASN A 63 7.63 -12.75 -2.59
N ARG A 64 8.48 -11.71 -2.52
CA ARG A 64 9.10 -11.20 -1.30
C ARG A 64 8.40 -9.91 -0.91
N GLN A 65 7.74 -9.97 0.24
CA GLN A 65 7.33 -8.75 0.92
C GLN A 65 8.59 -8.24 1.61
N ASP A 66 9.32 -7.32 0.97
CA ASP A 66 10.56 -6.77 1.50
C ASP A 66 10.53 -5.23 1.60
N PRO A 67 11.40 -4.62 2.41
CA PRO A 67 11.36 -3.18 2.64
C PRO A 67 11.59 -2.33 1.37
N GLY A 68 12.32 -2.84 0.38
CA GLY A 68 12.54 -2.15 -0.89
C GLY A 68 11.27 -2.09 -1.72
N SER A 69 10.55 -3.22 -1.81
CA SER A 69 9.23 -3.27 -2.45
C SER A 69 8.23 -2.34 -1.76
N VAL A 70 8.22 -2.29 -0.41
CA VAL A 70 7.37 -1.36 0.35
C VAL A 70 7.69 0.10 0.00
N LEU A 71 8.96 0.48 -0.07
CA LEU A 71 9.35 1.85 -0.42
C LEU A 71 8.82 2.26 -1.81
N ALA A 72 9.02 1.41 -2.81
CA ALA A 72 8.54 1.66 -4.18
C ALA A 72 7.00 1.74 -4.24
N LEU A 73 6.30 0.90 -3.47
CA LEU A 73 4.85 0.95 -3.37
C LEU A 73 4.36 2.24 -2.71
N MET A 74 4.99 2.68 -1.62
CA MET A 74 4.65 3.93 -0.95
C MET A 74 4.89 5.14 -1.85
N GLU A 75 5.98 5.17 -2.63
CA GLU A 75 6.24 6.18 -3.65
C GLU A 75 5.12 6.21 -4.71
N LEU A 76 4.78 5.05 -5.28
CA LEU A 76 3.71 4.92 -6.26
C LEU A 76 2.37 5.45 -5.72
N ILE A 77 2.04 5.11 -4.46
CA ILE A 77 0.81 5.57 -3.79
C ILE A 77 0.81 7.09 -3.66
N LEU A 78 1.93 7.72 -3.28
CA LEU A 78 2.01 9.18 -3.19
C LEU A 78 1.82 9.85 -4.56
N LEU A 79 2.42 9.31 -5.62
CA LEU A 79 2.24 9.82 -6.98
C LEU A 79 0.78 9.71 -7.44
N GLN A 80 0.13 8.59 -7.14
CA GLN A 80 -1.28 8.38 -7.45
C GLN A 80 -2.19 9.32 -6.62
N VAL A 81 -1.90 9.49 -5.33
CA VAL A 81 -2.59 10.45 -4.47
C VAL A 81 -2.45 11.88 -5.00
N LYS A 82 -1.26 12.29 -5.47
CA LYS A 82 -1.05 13.62 -6.07
C LYS A 82 -1.86 13.81 -7.34
N THR A 83 -2.08 12.73 -8.10
CA THR A 83 -2.88 12.74 -9.33
C THR A 83 -4.38 12.77 -9.04
N GLU A 84 -4.87 11.95 -8.11
CA GLU A 84 -6.30 11.85 -7.76
C GLU A 84 -6.77 12.99 -6.81
N PHE A 85 -5.88 13.49 -5.95
CA PHE A 85 -6.15 14.50 -4.91
C PHE A 85 -5.13 15.65 -4.97
N PRO A 86 -5.14 16.49 -6.03
CA PRO A 86 -4.08 17.46 -6.32
C PRO A 86 -3.94 18.59 -5.29
N THR A 87 -4.94 18.78 -4.42
CA THR A 87 -4.90 19.78 -3.33
C THR A 87 -4.26 19.26 -2.04
N THR A 88 -3.82 17.99 -2.03
CA THR A 88 -3.19 17.38 -0.85
C THR A 88 -1.88 18.09 -0.57
N ALA A 89 -1.68 18.50 0.68
CA ALA A 89 -0.44 19.09 1.19
C ALA A 89 0.24 18.18 2.23
N MET A 90 -0.51 17.26 2.83
CA MET A 90 0.02 16.33 3.83
C MET A 90 -0.57 14.93 3.63
N ALA A 91 0.30 13.91 3.65
CA ALA A 91 -0.08 12.51 3.66
C ALA A 91 0.50 11.86 4.92
N SER A 92 -0.35 11.15 5.67
CA SER A 92 0.05 10.36 6.83
C SER A 92 -0.09 8.88 6.50
N PHE A 93 0.87 8.06 6.92
CA PHE A 93 0.84 6.61 6.73
C PHE A 93 0.60 5.87 8.04
N GLN A 94 -0.18 4.80 7.97
CA GLN A 94 -0.27 3.77 9.00
C GLN A 94 -0.16 2.39 8.33
N SER A 95 0.64 1.51 8.90
CA SER A 95 0.73 0.10 8.49
C SER A 95 0.51 -0.81 9.69
N ASP A 96 0.54 -2.12 9.47
CA ASP A 96 0.80 -3.06 10.55
C ASP A 96 2.25 -2.94 11.06
N ASN A 97 2.60 -3.74 12.07
CA ASN A 97 3.94 -3.74 12.65
C ASN A 97 4.88 -4.74 11.95
N ALA A 98 4.62 -5.13 10.69
CA ALA A 98 5.48 -6.05 9.97
C ALA A 98 6.87 -5.42 9.75
N SER A 99 7.91 -6.27 9.78
CA SER A 99 9.31 -5.83 9.63
C SER A 99 9.60 -5.13 8.31
N THR A 100 8.77 -5.36 7.29
CA THR A 100 8.86 -4.71 5.98
C THR A 100 8.56 -3.22 6.02
N TYR A 101 7.71 -2.78 6.95
CA TYR A 101 7.40 -1.36 7.20
C TYR A 101 8.32 -0.72 8.24
N GLN A 102 9.05 -1.52 9.03
CA GLN A 102 10.00 -1.05 10.06
C GLN A 102 11.37 -0.69 9.45
N ASN A 103 11.39 0.14 8.41
CA ASN A 103 12.63 0.54 7.75
C ASN A 103 12.91 2.03 8.00
N GLN A 104 14.04 2.33 8.64
CA GLN A 104 14.49 3.70 8.95
C GLN A 104 14.72 4.56 7.69
N PHE A 105 14.92 3.93 6.54
CA PHE A 105 15.05 4.63 5.27
C PHE A 105 13.71 5.11 4.71
N LEU A 106 12.56 4.53 5.11
CA LEU A 106 11.25 4.92 4.60
C LEU A 106 10.93 6.41 4.89
N PRO A 107 11.05 6.92 6.13
CA PRO A 107 10.79 8.33 6.40
C PRO A 107 11.77 9.28 5.69
N LEU A 108 12.99 8.82 5.41
CA LEU A 108 14.01 9.63 4.73
C LEU A 108 13.66 9.79 3.23
N TYR A 109 13.44 8.67 2.53
CA TYR A 109 13.14 8.68 1.10
C TYR A 109 11.77 9.31 0.79
N LEU A 110 10.76 9.07 1.63
CA LEU A 110 9.43 9.65 1.43
C LEU A 110 9.40 11.15 1.66
N LYS A 111 10.34 11.71 2.42
CA LYS A 111 10.49 13.17 2.56
C LYS A 111 11.01 13.80 1.27
N ASP A 112 11.88 13.13 0.53
CA ASP A 112 12.38 13.63 -0.76
C ASP A 112 11.34 13.51 -1.88
N ILE A 113 10.41 12.56 -1.75
CA ILE A 113 9.22 12.42 -2.60
C ILE A 113 8.10 13.37 -2.12
N SER A 114 8.26 14.02 -0.97
CA SER A 114 7.23 14.88 -0.38
C SER A 114 6.94 16.11 -1.25
N MET A 115 5.65 16.43 -1.26
CA MET A 115 4.89 17.29 -2.19
C MET A 115 5.56 18.56 -2.69
#